data_AF-A0A0D2QC74-F1
#
_entry.id   AF-A0A0D2QC74-F1
#
_cell.length_a   1.000
_cell.length_b   1.000
_cell.length_c   1.000
_cell.angle_alpha   90.00
_cell.angle_beta   90.00
_cell.angle_gamma   90.00
#
_symmetry.space_group_name_H-M   'P 1'
#
loop_
_entity.id
_entity.type
_entity.pdbx_description
1 polymer ?
#
loop_
_entity_poly.entity_id
_entity_poly.type
_entity_poly.pdbx_seq_one_letter_code
_entity_poly.pdbx_strand_id
1 'polypeptide(L)'
;MALREWDVLDFGTARRKGGKRSRRGWRDGMDSERPERKAGADHWGSSEGSERPSARAAMAGEREIKIHTPPRVSSAVTAARTHFNSAPMFRLTRPLLSAAKRTTGIHGLSVHPNPLPELAQTYEATLVALTSIPQTSVYRQGVEALVRNKLNSLKLANGDVGAAETLLKEGHIEESLDIASDELKLAANMVEWKA
;
A
#
# COMPACT_ATOMS: atom_id res chain seq x y z
N MET A 1 -24.69 3.54 -47.72
CA MET A 1 -24.28 2.66 -46.60
C MET A 1 -22.86 3.04 -46.21
N ALA A 2 -22.57 2.99 -44.91
CA ALA A 2 -21.33 3.40 -44.22
C ALA A 2 -21.20 4.90 -43.87
N LEU A 3 -21.80 5.28 -42.73
CA LEU A 3 -21.42 6.44 -41.91
C LEU A 3 -21.30 5.94 -40.46
N ARG A 4 -20.19 6.30 -39.81
CA ARG A 4 -20.05 6.85 -38.44
C ARG A 4 -18.61 6.60 -37.97
N GLU A 5 -17.71 7.57 -38.18
CA GLU A 5 -17.42 8.71 -37.29
C GLU A 5 -16.97 8.27 -35.90
N TRP A 6 -15.65 8.33 -35.72
CA TRP A 6 -14.96 8.29 -34.44
C TRP A 6 -14.82 9.73 -33.95
N ASP A 7 -15.79 10.22 -33.18
CA ASP A 7 -15.64 11.50 -32.50
C ASP A 7 -14.81 11.33 -31.23
N VAL A 8 -13.59 11.83 -31.36
CA VAL A 8 -12.66 12.23 -30.31
C VAL A 8 -13.36 13.30 -29.47
N LEU A 9 -13.68 12.99 -28.21
CA LEU A 9 -14.14 14.02 -27.27
C LEU A 9 -12.95 14.88 -26.84
N ASP A 10 -12.83 15.99 -27.56
CA ASP A 10 -12.03 17.16 -27.28
C ASP A 10 -12.41 17.74 -25.90
N PHE A 11 -11.49 17.64 -24.95
CA PHE A 11 -11.61 18.26 -23.62
C PHE A 11 -11.42 19.78 -23.79
N GLY A 12 -12.51 20.46 -24.17
CA GLY A 12 -12.55 21.91 -24.33
C GLY A 12 -12.10 22.64 -23.07
N THR A 13 -10.87 23.15 -23.09
CA THR A 13 -10.36 24.09 -22.10
C THR A 13 -11.04 25.45 -22.27
N ALA A 14 -12.22 25.61 -21.69
CA ALA A 14 -12.92 26.89 -21.61
C ALA A 14 -12.22 27.82 -20.60
N ARG A 15 -11.22 28.57 -21.08
CA ARG A 15 -10.55 29.67 -20.37
C ARG A 15 -11.55 30.82 -20.15
N ARG A 16 -12.25 30.84 -19.02
CA ARG A 16 -13.11 31.96 -18.63
C ARG A 16 -12.27 33.23 -18.44
N LYS A 17 -12.57 34.26 -19.24
CA LYS A 17 -12.02 35.62 -19.11
C LYS A 17 -12.44 36.24 -17.77
N GLY A 18 -11.47 36.84 -17.07
CA GLY A 18 -11.69 37.58 -15.84
C GLY A 18 -12.59 38.80 -16.05
N GLY A 19 -13.75 38.79 -15.42
CA GLY A 19 -14.62 39.96 -15.27
C GLY A 19 -14.17 40.77 -14.06
N LYS A 20 -13.76 42.03 -14.30
CA LYS A 20 -13.46 43.00 -13.24
C LYS A 20 -14.74 43.28 -12.43
N ARG A 21 -14.85 42.73 -11.22
CA ARG A 21 -15.88 43.16 -10.27
C ARG A 21 -15.42 44.44 -9.57
N SER A 22 -16.05 45.55 -9.96
CA SER A 22 -16.04 46.83 -9.28
C SER A 22 -16.45 46.65 -7.81
N ARG A 23 -15.49 46.76 -6.88
CA ARG A 23 -15.78 46.94 -5.45
C ARG A 23 -16.11 48.41 -5.22
N ARG A 24 -17.38 48.76 -5.32
CA ARG A 24 -17.92 50.02 -4.77
C ARG A 24 -19.10 49.71 -3.87
N GLY A 25 -18.99 50.18 -2.62
CA GLY A 25 -20.13 50.53 -1.79
C GLY A 25 -20.68 49.43 -0.88
N TRP A 26 -19.95 49.12 0.19
CA TRP A 26 -20.53 48.89 1.53
C TRP A 26 -19.56 49.49 2.54
N ARG A 27 -19.54 50.82 2.56
CA ARG A 27 -19.12 51.60 3.72
C ARG A 27 -20.43 51.79 4.47
N ASP A 28 -20.56 51.23 5.66
CA ASP A 28 -21.16 51.86 6.84
C ASP A 28 -21.22 50.86 8.00
N GLY A 29 -20.63 51.29 9.12
CA GLY A 29 -20.96 50.80 10.45
C GLY A 29 -20.16 49.62 10.97
N MET A 30 -19.00 49.88 11.57
CA MET A 30 -18.69 49.49 12.96
C MET A 30 -17.25 49.86 13.30
N ASP A 31 -17.07 51.10 13.73
CA ASP A 31 -15.94 51.52 14.53
C ASP A 31 -16.17 51.08 15.98
N SER A 32 -15.37 50.13 16.46
CA SER A 32 -14.86 50.16 17.84
C SER A 32 -13.77 49.09 18.05
N GLU A 33 -12.54 49.61 18.14
CA GLU A 33 -11.47 49.17 19.04
C GLU A 33 -10.87 47.76 18.88
N ARG A 34 -9.75 47.69 18.15
CA ARG A 34 -8.76 46.61 18.30
C ARG A 34 -7.36 47.21 18.52
N PRO A 35 -6.68 46.95 19.65
CA PRO A 35 -5.40 47.57 19.95
C PRO A 35 -4.25 47.00 19.10
N GLU A 36 -3.38 47.91 18.70
CA GLU A 36 -2.15 47.69 17.94
C GLU A 36 -1.25 46.62 18.58
N ARG A 37 -0.88 45.59 17.81
CA ARG A 37 0.29 44.76 18.11
C ARG A 37 1.44 45.26 17.25
N LYS A 38 2.40 45.90 17.90
CA LYS A 38 3.61 46.45 17.31
C LYS A 38 4.46 45.35 16.66
N ALA A 39 5.03 45.71 15.52
CA ALA A 39 6.01 44.96 14.78
C ALA A 39 7.25 44.67 15.65
N GLY A 40 7.59 43.38 15.79
CA GLY A 40 8.89 42.90 16.20
C GLY A 40 9.51 42.19 15.01
N ALA A 41 10.52 42.82 14.43
CA ALA A 41 11.34 42.29 13.36
C ALA A 41 12.55 41.59 13.99
N ASP A 42 12.69 40.28 13.79
CA ASP A 42 13.91 39.55 14.11
C ASP A 42 14.21 38.52 13.00
N HIS A 43 14.97 39.02 12.02
CA HIS A 43 16.25 38.44 11.59
C HIS A 43 16.33 36.89 11.49
N TRP A 44 16.02 36.33 10.32
CA TRP A 44 16.61 35.05 9.88
C TRP A 44 17.75 35.35 8.90
N GLY A 45 18.95 35.44 9.48
CA GLY A 45 20.20 35.63 8.75
C GLY A 45 20.52 34.46 7.83
N SER A 46 20.98 34.79 6.64
CA SER A 46 21.73 33.90 5.76
C SER A 46 23.13 33.67 6.33
N SER A 47 23.61 32.43 6.31
CA SER A 47 25.01 32.14 6.01
C SER A 47 25.20 30.67 5.61
N GLU A 48 25.85 30.52 4.46
CA GLU A 48 26.93 29.57 4.18
C GLU A 48 26.59 28.06 4.28
N GLY A 49 26.55 27.27 3.20
CA GLY A 49 27.59 27.20 2.17
C GLY A 49 28.77 26.39 2.70
N SER A 50 28.61 25.07 2.85
CA SER A 50 29.73 24.13 3.07
C SER A 50 29.61 22.93 2.13
N GLU A 51 30.12 23.17 0.93
CA GLU A 51 31.07 22.32 0.21
C GLU A 51 31.06 20.82 0.54
N ARG A 52 30.58 20.03 -0.43
CA ARG A 52 30.91 18.60 -0.56
C ARG A 52 32.34 18.49 -1.09
N PRO A 53 33.30 17.88 -0.38
CA PRO A 53 34.62 17.66 -0.96
C PRO A 53 34.59 16.47 -1.92
N SER A 54 34.82 16.78 -3.19
CA SER A 54 35.24 15.85 -4.23
C SER A 54 36.72 15.47 -4.07
N ALA A 55 36.99 14.16 -4.09
CA ALA A 55 38.17 13.47 -4.61
C ALA A 55 39.58 14.05 -4.40
N ARG A 56 40.41 13.38 -3.58
CA ARG A 56 41.86 13.16 -3.85
C ARG A 56 42.40 12.07 -2.90
N ALA A 57 42.60 10.85 -3.38
CA ALA A 57 43.92 10.29 -3.72
C ALA A 57 44.98 10.42 -2.61
N ALA A 58 45.34 9.30 -1.97
CA ALA A 58 46.73 8.83 -1.80
C ALA A 58 46.82 7.60 -0.87
N MET A 59 47.81 6.75 -1.18
CA MET A 59 48.47 5.73 -0.36
C MET A 59 47.72 4.39 -0.18
N ALA A 60 48.04 3.36 -0.97
CA ALA A 60 49.26 2.54 -0.91
C ALA A 60 49.42 1.83 0.45
N GLY A 61 49.20 0.52 0.44
CA GLY A 61 49.31 -0.34 1.61
C GLY A 61 48.72 -1.72 1.33
N GLU A 62 49.32 -2.44 0.38
CA GLU A 62 49.13 -3.88 0.21
C GLU A 62 49.34 -4.58 1.56
N ARG A 63 48.28 -5.16 2.12
CA ARG A 63 48.41 -6.16 3.16
C ARG A 63 48.05 -7.50 2.53
N GLU A 64 49.09 -8.24 2.16
CA GLU A 64 49.02 -9.65 1.81
C GLU A 64 48.28 -10.42 2.91
N ILE A 65 47.03 -10.78 2.65
CA ILE A 65 46.35 -11.82 3.42
C ILE A 65 46.80 -13.14 2.80
N LYS A 66 47.80 -13.78 3.41
CA LYS A 66 48.27 -15.11 3.05
C LYS A 66 47.16 -16.13 3.29
N ILE A 67 46.52 -16.53 2.20
CA ILE A 67 45.57 -17.65 2.16
C ILE A 67 46.39 -18.93 2.41
N HIS A 68 46.33 -19.46 3.63
CA HIS A 68 46.91 -20.76 3.96
C HIS A 68 45.93 -21.85 3.51
N THR A 69 46.32 -22.62 2.50
CA THR A 69 45.58 -23.77 1.97
C THR A 69 46.55 -24.97 1.97
N PRO A 70 46.07 -26.20 2.25
CA PRO A 70 46.69 -27.12 3.22
C PRO A 70 47.59 -28.19 2.58
N PRO A 71 48.39 -28.94 3.37
CA PRO A 71 49.00 -30.16 2.89
C PRO A 71 47.97 -31.29 2.76
N ARG A 72 47.87 -31.78 1.52
CA ARG A 72 47.17 -32.98 1.07
C ARG A 72 47.81 -34.22 1.69
N VAL A 73 47.19 -34.82 2.69
CA VAL A 73 47.52 -36.17 3.15
C VAL A 73 46.63 -37.20 2.47
N SER A 74 47.22 -37.88 1.49
CA SER A 74 46.71 -39.11 0.92
C SER A 74 46.76 -40.21 1.99
N SER A 75 45.60 -40.75 2.37
CA SER A 75 45.51 -42.09 2.93
C SER A 75 44.45 -42.87 2.17
N ALA A 76 44.94 -43.81 1.37
CA ALA A 76 44.15 -44.84 0.73
C ALA A 76 44.09 -46.02 1.70
N VAL A 77 42.91 -46.36 2.23
CA VAL A 77 42.65 -47.67 2.83
C VAL A 77 41.18 -48.06 2.58
N THR A 78 41.06 -49.00 1.64
CA THR A 78 40.27 -50.23 1.73
C THR A 78 38.76 -50.17 1.96
N ALA A 79 38.08 -50.54 0.88
CA ALA A 79 36.71 -51.03 0.77
C ALA A 79 36.22 -51.90 1.94
N ALA A 80 35.04 -51.55 2.45
CA ALA A 80 34.12 -52.49 3.08
C ALA A 80 32.73 -52.27 2.49
N ARG A 81 32.43 -53.06 1.45
CA ARG A 81 31.12 -53.18 0.80
C ARG A 81 30.20 -53.98 1.72
N THR A 82 29.42 -53.30 2.54
CA THR A 82 28.28 -53.92 3.24
C THR A 82 27.00 -53.59 2.47
N HIS A 83 26.43 -54.63 1.87
CA HIS A 83 25.10 -54.60 1.29
C HIS A 83 24.08 -54.48 2.43
N PHE A 84 23.65 -53.25 2.73
CA PHE A 84 22.45 -53.03 3.53
C PHE A 84 21.35 -52.53 2.59
N ASN A 85 20.33 -53.36 2.40
CA ASN A 85 19.10 -53.02 1.69
C ASN A 85 18.44 -51.83 2.41
N SER A 86 18.71 -50.62 1.95
CA SER A 86 18.02 -49.42 2.40
C SER A 86 16.64 -49.38 1.75
N ALA A 87 15.63 -49.87 2.47
CA ALA A 87 14.24 -49.57 2.18
C ALA A 87 14.06 -48.05 2.11
N PRO A 88 13.35 -47.49 1.11
CA PRO A 88 13.04 -46.07 1.09
C PRO A 88 12.04 -45.79 2.22
N MET A 89 12.54 -45.39 3.39
CA MET A 89 11.75 -44.65 4.36
C MET A 89 11.42 -43.31 3.72
N PHE A 90 10.28 -43.23 3.03
CA PHE A 90 9.61 -41.97 2.77
C PHE A 90 9.15 -41.40 4.12
N ARG A 91 10.10 -40.88 4.90
CA ARG A 91 9.82 -39.90 5.95
C ARG A 91 9.32 -38.66 5.20
N LEU A 92 8.01 -38.60 5.00
CA LEU A 92 7.28 -37.35 4.76
C LEU A 92 7.57 -36.47 5.98
N THR A 93 8.71 -35.80 5.95
CA THR A 93 9.06 -34.77 6.91
C THR A 93 7.97 -33.71 6.81
N ARG A 94 7.72 -33.03 7.92
CA ARG A 94 6.65 -32.06 8.07
C ARG A 94 6.92 -30.64 7.50
N PRO A 95 7.95 -30.29 6.68
CA PRO A 95 8.25 -28.88 6.48
C PRO A 95 7.30 -28.18 5.50
N LEU A 96 6.51 -28.91 4.70
CA LEU A 96 5.60 -28.30 3.72
C LEU A 96 4.33 -27.70 4.35
N LEU A 97 3.99 -28.09 5.59
CA LEU A 97 2.83 -27.55 6.31
C LEU A 97 3.14 -26.26 7.09
N SER A 98 4.35 -25.69 6.94
CA SER A 98 4.78 -24.51 7.71
C SER A 98 4.47 -23.16 7.02
N ALA A 99 3.96 -23.17 5.79
CA ALA A 99 3.64 -21.94 5.05
C ALA A 99 2.27 -21.34 5.43
N ALA A 100 1.41 -22.09 6.12
CA ALA A 100 0.11 -21.61 6.56
C ALA A 100 0.20 -20.94 7.94
N LYS A 101 -0.38 -19.73 8.05
CA LYS A 101 -0.57 -19.02 9.33
C LYS A 101 -1.36 -19.92 10.28
N ARG A 102 -0.86 -20.16 11.50
CA ARG A 102 -1.50 -21.09 12.47
C ARG A 102 -2.58 -20.41 13.29
N THR A 103 -2.32 -19.17 13.71
CA THR A 103 -3.23 -18.35 14.50
C THR A 103 -3.04 -16.89 14.12
N THR A 104 -4.09 -16.08 14.28
CA THR A 104 -4.05 -14.61 14.16
C THR A 104 -3.60 -13.95 15.47
N GLY A 105 -3.69 -14.65 16.61
CA GLY A 105 -3.41 -14.07 17.94
C GLY A 105 -4.55 -13.20 18.49
N ILE A 106 -5.64 -13.04 17.73
CA ILE A 106 -6.85 -12.31 18.12
C ILE A 106 -7.95 -13.34 18.47
N HIS A 107 -8.61 -13.15 19.61
CA HIS A 107 -9.71 -14.04 20.02
C HIS A 107 -10.92 -13.87 19.09
N GLY A 108 -11.51 -14.99 18.67
CA GLY A 108 -12.69 -15.00 17.80
C GLY A 108 -12.40 -14.81 16.31
N LEU A 109 -11.14 -14.53 15.91
CA LEU A 109 -10.75 -14.34 14.52
C LEU A 109 -10.03 -15.57 13.98
N SER A 110 -10.73 -16.41 13.21
CA SER A 110 -10.15 -17.62 12.61
C SER A 110 -9.29 -17.31 11.39
N VAL A 111 -8.16 -18.01 11.25
CA VAL A 111 -7.29 -17.88 10.06
C VAL A 111 -8.02 -18.40 8.83
N HIS A 112 -8.03 -17.57 7.78
CA HIS A 112 -8.62 -17.94 6.50
C HIS A 112 -7.59 -18.63 5.59
N PRO A 113 -7.89 -19.77 4.93
CA PRO A 113 -6.91 -20.49 4.12
C PRO A 113 -6.47 -19.73 2.86
N ASN A 114 -7.37 -18.95 2.24
CA ASN A 114 -7.10 -18.18 1.02
C ASN A 114 -7.76 -16.79 1.08
N PRO A 115 -7.23 -15.83 1.87
CA PRO A 115 -7.92 -14.58 2.18
C PRO A 115 -7.98 -13.58 1.01
N LEU A 116 -6.94 -13.50 0.17
CA LEU A 116 -6.86 -12.51 -0.92
C LEU A 116 -7.97 -12.62 -1.99
N PRO A 117 -8.26 -13.81 -2.57
CA PRO A 117 -9.34 -13.91 -3.57
C PRO A 117 -10.72 -13.63 -2.95
N GLU A 118 -10.92 -14.00 -1.69
CA GLU A 118 -12.17 -13.72 -0.98
C GLU A 118 -12.35 -12.24 -0.72
N LEU A 119 -11.28 -11.56 -0.27
CA LEU A 119 -11.30 -10.12 -0.03
C LEU A 119 -11.58 -9.34 -1.32
N ALA A 120 -10.98 -9.75 -2.43
CA ALA A 120 -11.25 -9.15 -3.74
C ALA A 120 -12.71 -9.34 -4.16
N GLN A 121 -13.28 -10.54 -4.00
CA GLN A 121 -14.69 -10.82 -4.30
C GLN A 121 -15.62 -9.97 -3.43
N THR A 122 -15.35 -9.86 -2.14
CA THR A 122 -16.17 -9.05 -1.22
C THR A 122 -16.14 -7.57 -1.61
N TYR A 123 -14.99 -7.02 -1.99
CA TYR A 123 -14.90 -5.65 -2.49
C TYR A 123 -15.58 -5.43 -3.84
N GLU A 124 -15.53 -6.39 -4.75
CA GLU A 124 -16.29 -6.31 -5.99
C GLU A 124 -17.80 -6.37 -5.72
N ALA A 125 -18.22 -7.23 -4.80
CA ALA A 125 -19.61 -7.32 -4.36
C ALA A 125 -20.09 -6.01 -3.68
N THR A 126 -19.26 -5.35 -2.88
CA THR A 126 -19.62 -4.04 -2.32
C THR A 126 -19.76 -2.98 -3.40
N LEU A 127 -18.88 -2.94 -4.40
CA LEU A 127 -19.03 -2.02 -5.54
C LEU A 127 -20.33 -2.26 -6.32
N VAL A 128 -20.75 -3.52 -6.47
CA VAL A 128 -22.04 -3.86 -7.09
C VAL A 128 -23.20 -3.39 -6.21
N ALA A 129 -23.16 -3.63 -4.90
CA ALA A 129 -24.20 -3.18 -3.97
C ALA A 129 -24.34 -1.64 -3.94
N LEU A 130 -23.23 -0.90 -4.09
CA LEU A 130 -23.26 0.56 -4.16
C LEU A 130 -23.97 1.10 -5.42
N THR A 131 -24.16 0.29 -6.46
CA THR A 131 -24.82 0.75 -7.70
C THR A 131 -26.28 1.15 -7.50
N SER A 132 -26.98 0.54 -6.52
CA SER A 132 -28.36 0.87 -6.19
C SER A 132 -28.52 2.15 -5.35
N ILE A 133 -27.43 2.67 -4.79
CA ILE A 133 -27.42 3.95 -4.05
C ILE A 133 -27.20 5.10 -5.06
N PRO A 134 -27.88 6.25 -4.95
CA PRO A 134 -27.66 7.37 -5.88
C PRO A 134 -26.21 7.85 -5.92
N GLN A 135 -25.69 8.19 -7.12
CA GLN A 135 -24.32 8.69 -7.31
C GLN A 135 -24.02 10.01 -6.57
N THR A 136 -25.06 10.77 -6.23
CA THR A 136 -24.95 12.01 -5.46
C THR A 136 -24.78 11.77 -3.96
N SER A 137 -24.95 10.54 -3.47
CA SER A 137 -24.77 10.20 -2.06
C SER A 137 -23.29 10.30 -1.69
N VAL A 138 -23.01 11.06 -0.62
CA VAL A 138 -21.65 11.22 -0.07
C VAL A 138 -21.09 9.88 0.40
N TYR A 139 -21.95 9.03 0.99
CA TYR A 139 -21.56 7.69 1.42
C TYR A 139 -21.04 6.86 0.24
N ARG A 140 -21.84 6.76 -0.84
CA ARG A 140 -21.43 6.03 -2.05
C ARG A 140 -20.11 6.53 -2.62
N GLN A 141 -19.94 7.85 -2.73
CA GLN A 141 -18.71 8.45 -3.27
C GLN A 141 -17.49 8.12 -2.40
N GLY A 142 -17.62 8.20 -1.08
CA GLY A 142 -16.57 7.87 -0.14
C GLY A 142 -16.17 6.39 -0.20
N VAL A 143 -17.15 5.49 -0.11
CA VAL A 143 -16.90 4.05 -0.11
C VAL A 143 -16.36 3.58 -1.45
N GLU A 144 -16.88 4.06 -2.58
CA GLU A 144 -16.35 3.70 -3.89
C GLU A 144 -14.88 4.10 -4.04
N ALA A 145 -14.49 5.29 -3.59
CA ALA A 145 -13.10 5.75 -3.65
C ALA A 145 -12.20 4.88 -2.75
N LEU A 146 -12.65 4.57 -1.53
CA LEU A 146 -11.92 3.73 -0.58
C LEU A 146 -11.74 2.30 -1.09
N VAL A 147 -12.81 1.65 -1.53
CA VAL A 147 -12.79 0.27 -2.03
C VAL A 147 -11.94 0.15 -3.29
N ARG A 148 -12.03 1.10 -4.22
CA ARG A 148 -11.14 1.12 -5.41
C ARG A 148 -9.67 1.24 -5.04
N ASN A 149 -9.35 2.09 -4.06
CA ASN A 149 -7.97 2.21 -3.58
C ASN A 149 -7.48 0.90 -2.96
N LYS A 150 -8.30 0.24 -2.13
CA LYS A 150 -7.99 -1.07 -1.53
C LYS A 150 -7.78 -2.17 -2.56
N LEU A 151 -8.64 -2.24 -3.58
CA LEU A 151 -8.47 -3.16 -4.71
C LEU A 151 -7.16 -2.91 -5.47
N ASN A 152 -6.75 -1.64 -5.63
CA ASN A 152 -5.46 -1.32 -6.23
C ASN A 152 -4.30 -1.79 -5.34
N SER A 153 -4.38 -1.60 -4.01
CA SER A 153 -3.40 -2.14 -3.07
C SER A 153 -3.28 -3.67 -3.16
N LEU A 154 -4.40 -4.40 -3.30
CA LEU A 154 -4.39 -5.85 -3.49
C LEU A 154 -3.72 -6.28 -4.80
N LYS A 155 -3.95 -5.54 -5.88
CA LYS A 155 -3.27 -5.78 -7.16
C LYS A 155 -1.77 -5.58 -7.05
N LEU A 156 -1.33 -4.55 -6.32
CA LEU A 156 0.10 -4.28 -6.09
C LEU A 156 0.79 -5.36 -5.25
N ALA A 157 0.05 -6.01 -4.34
CA ALA A 157 0.58 -7.09 -3.51
C ALA A 157 0.88 -8.39 -4.30
N ASN A 158 0.38 -8.54 -5.52
CA ASN A 158 0.67 -9.67 -6.43
C ASN A 158 0.49 -11.08 -5.80
N GLY A 159 -0.49 -11.24 -4.91
CA GLY A 159 -0.78 -12.53 -4.26
C GLY A 159 0.00 -12.81 -2.97
N ASP A 160 0.86 -11.89 -2.51
CA ASP A 160 1.51 -11.98 -1.20
C ASP A 160 0.63 -11.36 -0.11
N VAL A 161 0.34 -12.14 0.93
CA VAL A 161 -0.49 -11.73 2.07
C VAL A 161 0.24 -10.68 2.92
N GLY A 162 1.54 -10.83 3.15
CA GLY A 162 2.31 -9.91 4.00
C GLY A 162 2.45 -8.51 3.36
N ALA A 163 2.68 -8.47 2.04
CA ALA A 163 2.62 -7.23 1.28
C ALA A 163 1.23 -6.58 1.34
N ALA A 164 0.16 -7.37 1.21
CA ALA A 164 -1.21 -6.86 1.28
C ALA A 164 -1.53 -6.23 2.65
N GLU A 165 -1.17 -6.89 3.76
CA GLU A 165 -1.36 -6.35 5.13
C GLU A 165 -0.63 -5.00 5.30
N THR A 166 0.59 -4.90 4.79
CA THR A 166 1.40 -3.66 4.87
C THR A 166 0.80 -2.52 4.05
N LEU A 167 0.27 -2.83 2.86
CA LEU A 167 -0.35 -1.84 1.98
C LEU A 167 -1.73 -1.38 2.47
N LEU A 168 -2.52 -2.29 3.04
CA LEU A 168 -3.85 -1.99 3.57
C LEU A 168 -3.79 -1.26 4.93
N LYS A 169 -2.79 -1.56 5.77
CA LYS A 169 -2.58 -0.96 7.10
C LYS A 169 -3.75 -1.17 8.06
N GLU A 170 -4.37 -2.34 8.01
CA GLU A 170 -5.53 -2.71 8.83
C GLU A 170 -5.22 -3.82 9.85
N GLY A 171 -3.94 -4.15 10.04
CA GLY A 171 -3.54 -5.28 10.88
C GLY A 171 -3.51 -6.56 10.07
N HIS A 172 -4.19 -7.60 10.56
CA HIS A 172 -4.27 -8.89 9.90
C HIS A 172 -5.25 -8.88 8.72
N ILE A 173 -4.95 -9.66 7.69
CA ILE A 173 -5.82 -9.75 6.49
C ILE A 173 -7.22 -10.25 6.82
N GLU A 174 -7.37 -11.05 7.87
CA GLU A 174 -8.65 -11.51 8.37
C GLU A 174 -9.51 -10.37 8.95
N GLU A 175 -8.89 -9.35 9.56
CA GLU A 175 -9.61 -8.15 10.02
C GLU A 175 -10.12 -7.33 8.83
N SER A 176 -9.33 -7.20 7.77
CA SER A 176 -9.77 -6.56 6.52
C SER A 176 -10.97 -7.29 5.89
N LEU A 177 -11.03 -8.62 6.00
CA LEU A 177 -12.16 -9.42 5.51
C LEU A 177 -13.43 -9.13 6.32
N ASP A 178 -13.34 -9.12 7.64
CA ASP A 178 -14.47 -8.80 8.50
C ASP A 178 -15.00 -7.39 8.24
N ILE A 179 -14.10 -6.40 8.14
CA ILE A 179 -14.44 -5.01 7.78
C ILE A 179 -15.15 -4.96 6.40
N ALA A 180 -14.63 -5.69 5.40
CA ALA A 180 -15.23 -5.71 4.07
C ALA A 180 -16.63 -6.37 4.07
N SER A 181 -16.81 -7.43 4.84
CA SER A 181 -18.11 -8.10 5.03
C SER A 181 -19.11 -7.18 5.73
N ASP A 182 -18.69 -6.46 6.76
CA ASP A 182 -19.55 -5.54 7.47
C ASP A 182 -19.92 -4.32 6.62
N GLU A 183 -19.00 -3.83 5.79
CA GLU A 183 -19.29 -2.79 4.80
C GLU A 183 -20.31 -3.26 3.75
N LEU A 184 -20.23 -4.53 3.32
CA LEU A 184 -21.23 -5.12 2.41
C LEU A 184 -22.63 -5.13 3.04
N LYS A 185 -22.73 -5.60 4.28
CA LYS A 185 -24.00 -5.61 5.05
C LYS A 185 -24.52 -4.19 5.24
N LEU A 186 -23.64 -3.24 5.57
CA LEU A 186 -23.99 -1.84 5.72
C LEU A 186 -24.54 -1.28 4.40
N ALA A 187 -23.87 -1.52 3.27
CA ALA A 187 -24.33 -1.07 1.96
C ALA A 187 -25.73 -1.62 1.63
N ALA A 188 -26.02 -2.88 1.98
CA ALA A 188 -27.36 -3.45 1.84
C ALA A 188 -28.41 -2.73 2.71
N ASN A 189 -28.08 -2.44 3.97
CA ASN A 189 -28.96 -1.70 4.88
C ASN A 189 -29.19 -0.25 4.41
N MET A 190 -28.18 0.39 3.82
CA MET A 190 -28.29 1.75 3.30
C MET A 190 -29.33 1.86 2.17
N VAL A 191 -29.50 0.80 1.38
CA VAL A 191 -30.54 0.71 0.35
C VAL A 191 -31.93 0.64 0.98
N GLU A 192 -32.09 -0.12 2.07
CA GLU A 192 -33.35 -0.21 2.81
C GLU A 192 -33.71 1.11 3.49
N TRP A 193 -32.73 1.75 4.13
CA TRP A 193 -32.93 2.97 4.92
C TRP A 193 -33.02 4.26 4.07
N LYS A 194 -32.70 4.20 2.77
CA LYS A 194 -32.77 5.32 1.82
C LYS A 194 -32.05 6.59 2.32
N ALA A 195 -30.84 6.40 2.83
CA ALA A 195 -29.98 7.49 3.30
C ALA A 195 -29.25 8.23 2.17
#